data_AF-A0A2U2XCM0-F1
#
_entry.id   AF-A0A2U2XCM0-F1
#
_cell.length_a   1.000
_cell.length_b   1.000
_cell.length_c   1.000
_cell.angle_alpha   90.00
_cell.angle_beta   90.00
_cell.angle_gamma   90.00
#
_symmetry.space_group_name_H-M   'P 1'
#
loop_
_entity.id
_entity.type
_entity.pdbx_description
1 polymer ?
#
loop_
_entity_poly.entity_id
_entity_poly.type
_entity_poly.pdbx_seq_one_letter_code
_entity_poly.pdbx_strand_id
1 'polypeptide(L)'
;MHDSVKEYYGKELESSTDLKTNACCTAVAPPLEIKNALKNVHPEVSDKYYGCGLTIPSEVEGLRILDLGSGSGRDCYIAAQLVGEAGEIVGVDMTQEQLDVANKHLEYHKEKFGYSKSNVEFVNGNIEKLDELGFAPESFDLIISNCVINLASNKDKVLSDAFKLLKPGGEMYFSDVYSDRRIPQELQKDQVLWGECLSGALYWNDFLNAARKAGFSDPRVAEDEPITIENEELEEKVGNIKFFSVTYRLFKIDGLEQYCEDYGQAVRYKGTLSTEKENLFLDDHHEFPKGKIMSVCGNTFRMLNDTRYNKHFDFFGDWSTHYGIYEGCGTDIPFASKSESNESVGGGCC
;
A
#
# COMPACT_ATOMS: atom_id res chain seq x y z
N MET A 1 5.66 14.18 20.32
CA MET A 1 5.88 13.29 19.16
C MET A 1 5.16 13.83 17.93
N HIS A 2 3.85 14.07 17.96
CA HIS A 2 3.18 14.73 16.84
C HIS A 2 3.74 16.14 16.57
N ASP A 3 3.98 16.96 17.60
CA ASP A 3 4.56 18.29 17.41
C ASP A 3 5.95 18.27 16.80
N SER A 4 6.80 17.30 17.17
CA SER A 4 8.13 17.14 16.59
C SER A 4 8.08 16.69 15.14
N VAL A 5 7.12 15.83 14.77
CA VAL A 5 6.90 15.44 13.36
C VAL A 5 6.38 16.63 12.55
N LYS A 6 5.43 17.41 13.08
CA LYS A 6 4.92 18.63 12.44
C LYS A 6 6.01 19.66 12.23
N GLU A 7 6.88 19.87 13.21
CA GLU A 7 7.98 20.83 13.11
C GLU A 7 9.02 20.36 12.08
N TYR A 8 9.41 19.08 12.10
CA TYR A 8 10.36 18.51 11.16
C TYR A 8 9.87 18.62 9.70
N TYR A 9 8.67 18.12 9.38
CA TYR A 9 8.13 18.13 8.01
C TYR A 9 7.49 19.46 7.58
N GLY A 10 7.18 20.34 8.54
CA GLY A 10 6.57 21.65 8.26
C GLY A 10 7.58 22.79 8.16
N LYS A 11 8.75 22.68 8.81
CA LYS A 11 9.70 23.79 8.94
C LYS A 11 11.17 23.42 8.72
N GLU A 12 11.60 22.21 9.06
CA GLU A 12 13.03 21.85 8.99
C GLU A 12 13.42 21.22 7.65
N LEU A 13 12.53 20.43 7.04
CA LEU A 13 12.74 19.88 5.70
C LEU A 13 12.40 20.94 4.63
N GLU A 14 13.40 21.36 3.85
CA GLU A 14 13.21 22.27 2.72
C GLU A 14 13.15 21.51 1.37
N SER A 15 13.79 20.34 1.26
CA SER A 15 13.81 19.54 0.02
C SER A 15 14.01 18.03 0.24
N SER A 16 13.67 17.20 -0.74
CA SER A 16 13.92 15.75 -0.70
C SER A 16 15.42 15.39 -0.74
N THR A 17 16.30 16.34 -1.07
CA THR A 17 17.76 16.15 -1.05
C THR A 17 18.38 16.23 0.34
N ASP A 18 17.60 16.61 1.36
CA ASP A 18 18.06 16.70 2.74
C ASP A 18 18.00 15.35 3.49
N LEU A 19 17.45 14.31 2.85
CA LEU A 19 17.31 12.95 3.38
C LEU A 19 18.66 12.22 3.38
N LYS A 20 18.97 11.50 4.47
CA LYS A 20 20.26 10.80 4.66
C LYS A 20 20.22 9.32 4.29
N THR A 21 19.08 8.85 3.77
CA THR A 21 18.85 7.45 3.41
C THR A 21 18.16 7.36 2.05
N ASN A 22 18.26 6.21 1.39
CA ASN A 22 17.44 5.94 0.20
C ASN A 22 16.01 5.49 0.57
N ALA A 23 15.63 5.51 1.85
CA ALA A 23 14.31 5.09 2.30
C ALA A 23 13.21 5.88 1.58
N CYS A 24 13.46 7.16 1.28
CA CYS A 24 12.55 8.04 0.55
C CYS A 24 12.83 8.15 -0.96
N CYS A 25 13.67 7.28 -1.53
CA CYS A 25 14.08 7.34 -2.94
C CYS A 25 13.70 6.04 -3.67
N THR A 26 12.68 6.09 -4.54
CA THR A 26 12.37 4.93 -5.40
C THR A 26 13.44 4.69 -6.44
N ALA A 27 13.94 3.44 -6.52
CA ALA A 27 14.82 2.99 -7.60
C ALA A 27 14.05 2.71 -8.90
N VAL A 28 12.74 2.43 -8.83
CA VAL A 28 11.91 2.09 -9.99
C VAL A 28 11.28 3.32 -10.63
N ALA A 29 11.43 3.43 -11.96
CA ALA A 29 10.86 4.54 -12.70
C ALA A 29 9.33 4.38 -12.82
N PRO A 30 8.52 5.40 -12.52
CA PRO A 30 7.07 5.23 -12.48
C PRO A 30 6.44 4.76 -13.79
N PRO A 31 5.26 4.13 -13.73
CA PRO A 31 4.40 3.91 -14.89
C PRO A 31 4.24 5.18 -15.72
N LEU A 32 4.15 5.03 -17.04
CA LEU A 32 4.11 6.17 -17.97
C LEU A 32 2.94 7.12 -17.70
N GLU A 33 1.80 6.59 -17.29
CA GLU A 33 0.61 7.37 -16.95
C GLU A 33 0.86 8.26 -15.73
N ILE A 34 1.47 7.70 -14.68
CA ILE A 34 1.85 8.47 -13.49
C ILE A 34 2.92 9.53 -13.84
N LYS A 35 3.92 9.19 -14.67
CA LYS A 35 4.90 10.16 -15.18
C LYS A 35 4.24 11.31 -15.93
N ASN A 36 3.19 11.03 -16.70
CA ASN A 36 2.47 12.06 -17.44
C ASN A 36 1.59 12.90 -16.52
N ALA A 37 0.92 12.27 -15.55
CA ALA A 37 0.14 12.97 -14.53
C ALA A 37 1.01 13.90 -13.68
N LEU A 38 2.20 13.45 -13.27
CA LEU A 38 3.16 14.23 -12.49
C LEU A 38 3.60 15.52 -13.21
N LYS A 39 3.76 15.49 -14.55
CA LYS A 39 4.11 16.70 -15.34
C LYS A 39 3.03 17.80 -15.29
N ASN A 40 1.81 17.43 -14.92
CA ASN A 40 0.70 18.37 -14.79
C ASN A 40 0.50 18.85 -13.36
N VAL A 41 1.28 18.34 -12.40
CA VAL A 41 1.27 18.81 -11.01
C VAL A 41 2.07 20.11 -10.92
N HIS A 42 1.54 21.08 -10.18
CA HIS A 42 2.21 22.36 -9.99
C HIS A 42 3.60 22.15 -9.32
N PRO A 43 4.67 22.84 -9.77
CA PRO A 43 6.01 22.67 -9.21
C PRO A 43 6.09 22.88 -7.70
N GLU A 44 5.47 23.93 -7.16
CA GLU A 44 5.44 24.19 -5.70
C GLU A 44 4.84 23.04 -4.87
N VAL A 45 3.91 22.27 -5.45
CA VAL A 45 3.38 21.05 -4.82
C VAL A 45 4.40 19.91 -4.92
N SER A 46 5.01 19.72 -6.08
CA SER A 46 5.98 18.65 -6.30
C SER A 46 7.27 18.83 -5.49
N ASP A 47 7.72 20.07 -5.33
CA ASP A 47 8.98 20.41 -4.65
C ASP A 47 8.90 20.20 -3.13
N LYS A 48 7.69 20.23 -2.56
CA LYS A 48 7.41 20.01 -1.13
C LYS A 48 6.91 18.58 -0.84
N TYR A 49 7.40 17.60 -1.58
CA TYR A 49 7.02 16.20 -1.42
C TYR A 49 8.11 15.39 -0.73
N TYR A 50 7.71 14.59 0.26
CA TYR A 50 8.57 13.71 1.03
C TYR A 50 7.90 12.34 1.11
N GLY A 51 8.23 11.44 0.20
CA GLY A 51 7.64 10.11 0.17
C GLY A 51 8.47 9.12 -0.63
N CYS A 52 8.30 7.84 -0.29
CA CYS A 52 9.17 6.73 -0.70
C CYS A 52 8.76 6.08 -2.01
N GLY A 53 7.82 6.67 -2.75
CA GLY A 53 7.37 6.17 -4.06
C GLY A 53 6.04 6.68 -4.56
N LEU A 54 5.31 5.83 -5.27
CA LEU A 54 3.99 6.11 -5.81
C LEU A 54 3.04 4.98 -5.44
N THR A 55 2.01 5.32 -4.68
CA THR A 55 1.13 4.34 -4.03
C THR A 55 -0.27 4.35 -4.62
N ILE A 56 -0.35 4.35 -5.96
CA ILE A 56 -1.63 4.35 -6.67
C ILE A 56 -1.72 3.08 -7.53
N PRO A 57 -2.61 2.12 -7.19
CA PRO A 57 -2.79 0.90 -7.96
C PRO A 57 -3.49 1.17 -9.30
N SER A 58 -3.58 0.15 -10.15
CA SER A 58 -4.38 0.19 -11.36
C SER A 58 -5.90 0.16 -11.06
N GLU A 59 -6.69 0.41 -12.12
CA GLU A 59 -8.16 0.39 -12.08
C GLU A 59 -8.75 1.40 -11.08
N VAL A 60 -8.43 2.68 -11.23
CA VAL A 60 -8.88 3.74 -10.29
C VAL A 60 -9.89 4.72 -10.87
N GLU A 61 -10.31 4.54 -12.13
CA GLU A 61 -11.27 5.43 -12.78
C GLU A 61 -12.59 5.52 -11.99
N GLY A 62 -13.05 6.75 -11.71
CA GLY A 62 -14.29 7.04 -11.01
C GLY A 62 -14.27 6.74 -9.50
N LEU A 63 -13.15 6.31 -8.93
CA LEU A 63 -13.08 5.97 -7.50
C LEU A 63 -13.09 7.21 -6.61
N ARG A 64 -13.58 7.02 -5.38
CA ARG A 64 -13.37 7.95 -4.26
C ARG A 64 -12.19 7.48 -3.42
N ILE A 65 -11.11 8.24 -3.43
CA ILE A 65 -9.83 7.91 -2.80
C ILE A 65 -9.59 8.78 -1.56
N LEU A 66 -9.13 8.17 -0.47
CA LEU A 66 -8.58 8.88 0.69
C LEU A 66 -7.06 8.74 0.72
N ASP A 67 -6.35 9.85 0.79
CA ASP A 67 -4.89 9.91 0.95
C ASP A 67 -4.52 10.28 2.38
N LEU A 68 -3.82 9.39 3.09
CA LEU A 68 -3.43 9.57 4.48
C LEU A 68 -2.01 10.13 4.58
N GLY A 69 -1.93 11.38 5.04
CA GLY A 69 -0.69 12.16 5.07
C GLY A 69 -0.40 12.81 3.72
N SER A 70 -1.39 13.52 3.17
CA SER A 70 -1.34 14.05 1.81
C SER A 70 -0.27 15.12 1.58
N GLY A 71 0.28 15.72 2.64
CA GLY A 71 1.25 16.80 2.56
C GLY A 71 0.75 17.96 1.69
N SER A 72 1.60 18.41 0.78
CA SER A 72 1.30 19.44 -0.23
C SER A 72 0.37 18.97 -1.35
N GLY A 73 -0.01 17.68 -1.38
CA GLY A 73 -1.04 17.13 -2.26
C GLY A 73 -0.53 16.52 -3.56
N ARG A 74 0.78 16.22 -3.70
CA ARG A 74 1.33 15.63 -4.94
C ARG A 74 0.57 14.37 -5.37
N ASP A 75 0.46 13.39 -4.48
CA ASP A 75 -0.17 12.10 -4.81
C ASP A 75 -1.69 12.27 -5.00
N CYS A 76 -2.33 13.16 -4.23
CA CYS A 76 -3.70 13.59 -4.46
C CYS A 76 -3.94 14.13 -5.89
N TYR A 77 -3.09 15.03 -6.38
CA TYR A 77 -3.24 15.63 -7.73
C TYR A 77 -2.84 14.69 -8.86
N ILE A 78 -1.97 13.70 -8.61
CA ILE A 78 -1.75 12.59 -9.54
C ILE A 78 -3.02 11.73 -9.61
N ALA A 79 -3.54 11.29 -8.45
CA ALA A 79 -4.72 10.47 -8.36
C ALA A 79 -5.95 11.16 -8.99
N ALA A 80 -6.11 12.47 -8.80
CA ALA A 80 -7.18 13.29 -9.37
C ALA A 80 -7.29 13.20 -10.90
N GLN A 81 -6.15 13.02 -11.59
CA GLN A 81 -6.12 12.82 -13.03
C GLN A 81 -6.49 11.39 -13.41
N LEU A 82 -6.02 10.40 -12.63
CA LEU A 82 -6.23 8.98 -12.89
C LEU A 82 -7.68 8.54 -12.63
N VAL A 83 -8.32 9.11 -11.61
CA VAL A 83 -9.74 8.84 -11.31
C VAL A 83 -10.69 9.56 -12.26
N GLY A 84 -10.23 10.58 -12.99
CA GLY A 84 -11.04 11.39 -13.87
C GLY A 84 -11.99 12.36 -13.13
N GLU A 85 -12.70 13.19 -13.89
CA GLU A 85 -13.62 14.23 -13.34
C GLU A 85 -14.77 13.65 -12.50
N ALA A 86 -15.14 12.38 -12.72
CA ALA A 86 -16.20 11.70 -11.99
C ALA A 86 -15.73 11.09 -10.66
N GLY A 87 -14.43 10.89 -10.47
CA GLY A 87 -13.86 10.42 -9.21
C GLY A 87 -13.67 11.56 -8.21
N GLU A 88 -13.26 11.22 -7.00
CA GLU A 88 -13.06 12.18 -5.90
C GLU A 88 -11.83 11.81 -5.08
N ILE A 89 -11.04 12.81 -4.69
CA ILE A 89 -9.85 12.64 -3.86
C ILE A 89 -10.02 13.46 -2.60
N VAL A 90 -9.77 12.84 -1.44
CA VAL A 90 -9.71 13.51 -0.15
C VAL A 90 -8.33 13.31 0.44
N GLY A 91 -7.56 14.39 0.62
CA GLY A 91 -6.27 14.35 1.30
C GLY A 91 -6.41 14.75 2.77
N VAL A 92 -5.84 13.97 3.68
CA VAL A 92 -5.77 14.31 5.12
C VAL A 92 -4.33 14.59 5.50
N ASP A 93 -4.07 15.76 6.09
CA ASP A 93 -2.78 16.07 6.71
C ASP A 93 -2.96 16.86 8.00
N MET A 94 -2.04 16.73 8.94
CA MET A 94 -2.08 17.44 10.23
C MET A 94 -1.34 18.79 10.21
N THR A 95 -0.63 19.10 9.12
CA THR A 95 0.28 20.24 8.96
C THR A 95 -0.38 21.33 8.12
N GLN A 96 -0.72 22.45 8.74
CA GLN A 96 -1.47 23.51 8.06
C GLN A 96 -0.66 24.12 6.91
N GLU A 97 0.64 24.28 7.07
CA GLU A 97 1.53 24.86 6.08
C GLU A 97 1.60 24.04 4.79
N GLN A 98 1.51 22.71 4.90
CA GLN A 98 1.45 21.80 3.75
C GLN A 98 0.08 21.90 3.06
N LEU A 99 -1.00 21.90 3.85
CA LEU A 99 -2.36 22.06 3.32
C LEU A 99 -2.60 23.42 2.67
N ASP A 100 -1.96 24.48 3.15
CA ASP A 100 -2.06 25.81 2.54
C ASP A 100 -1.50 25.81 1.12
N VAL A 101 -0.37 25.11 0.90
CA VAL A 101 0.21 24.90 -0.44
C VAL A 101 -0.72 24.05 -1.29
N ALA A 102 -1.24 22.95 -0.73
CA ALA A 102 -2.15 22.06 -1.43
C ALA A 102 -3.40 22.81 -1.92
N ASN A 103 -4.07 23.55 -1.02
CA ASN A 103 -5.29 24.30 -1.31
C ASN A 103 -5.07 25.47 -2.28
N LYS A 104 -3.92 26.15 -2.19
CA LYS A 104 -3.56 27.25 -3.10
C LYS A 104 -3.61 26.84 -4.58
N HIS A 105 -3.34 25.57 -4.88
CA HIS A 105 -3.23 25.07 -6.24
C HIS A 105 -4.45 24.29 -6.74
N LEU A 106 -5.57 24.28 -6.01
CA LEU A 106 -6.79 23.58 -6.45
C LEU A 106 -7.30 24.08 -7.80
N GLU A 107 -7.38 25.40 -7.96
CA GLU A 107 -7.85 26.03 -9.20
C GLU A 107 -6.90 25.79 -10.37
N TYR A 108 -5.59 25.85 -10.13
CA TYR A 108 -4.58 25.51 -11.14
C TYR A 108 -4.79 24.10 -11.69
N HIS A 109 -4.93 23.11 -10.81
CA HIS A 109 -5.07 21.72 -11.21
C HIS A 109 -6.42 21.47 -11.90
N LYS A 110 -7.52 22.05 -11.38
CA LYS A 110 -8.83 22.01 -12.06
C LYS A 110 -8.73 22.49 -13.51
N GLU A 111 -8.14 23.67 -13.74
CA GLU A 111 -7.96 24.24 -15.09
C GLU A 111 -7.02 23.39 -15.94
N LYS A 112 -5.90 22.95 -15.37
CA LYS A 112 -4.89 22.13 -16.04
C LYS A 112 -5.44 20.79 -16.51
N PHE A 113 -6.35 20.20 -15.74
CA PHE A 113 -7.01 18.92 -16.05
C PHE A 113 -8.25 19.10 -16.94
N GLY A 114 -8.74 20.34 -17.09
CA GLY A 114 -9.91 20.67 -17.90
C GLY A 114 -11.24 20.31 -17.26
N TYR A 115 -11.29 20.25 -15.92
CA TYR A 115 -12.49 19.86 -15.18
C TYR A 115 -13.38 21.07 -14.88
N SER A 116 -14.69 20.83 -14.81
CA SER A 116 -15.70 21.84 -14.46
C SER A 116 -15.64 22.25 -12.98
N LYS A 117 -15.21 21.34 -12.11
CA LYS A 117 -14.99 21.54 -10.67
C LYS A 117 -13.72 20.80 -10.23
N SER A 118 -13.09 21.25 -9.15
CA SER A 118 -12.06 20.43 -8.49
C SER A 118 -12.71 19.15 -7.99
N ASN A 119 -12.05 18.02 -8.23
CA ASN A 119 -12.38 16.73 -7.65
C ASN A 119 -11.47 16.39 -6.44
N VAL A 120 -10.72 17.37 -5.94
CA VAL A 120 -9.83 17.23 -4.78
C VAL A 120 -10.31 18.11 -3.63
N GLU A 121 -10.32 17.54 -2.43
CA GLU A 121 -10.56 18.22 -1.16
C GLU A 121 -9.44 17.89 -0.17
N PHE A 122 -9.04 18.86 0.64
CA PHE A 122 -8.03 18.67 1.69
C PHE A 122 -8.62 18.96 3.07
N VAL A 123 -8.35 18.06 4.02
CA VAL A 123 -8.87 18.10 5.39
C VAL A 123 -7.71 18.17 6.38
N ASN A 124 -7.74 19.17 7.27
CA ASN A 124 -6.81 19.23 8.39
C ASN A 124 -7.21 18.20 9.45
N GLY A 125 -6.38 17.18 9.66
CA GLY A 125 -6.70 16.08 10.55
C GLY A 125 -5.50 15.22 10.90
N ASN A 126 -5.58 14.51 12.03
CA ASN A 126 -4.62 13.48 12.39
C ASN A 126 -5.17 12.13 11.92
N ILE A 127 -4.35 11.36 11.20
CA ILE A 127 -4.70 10.02 10.70
C ILE A 127 -4.99 9.01 11.83
N GLU A 128 -4.59 9.30 13.06
CA GLU A 128 -4.97 8.52 14.24
C GLU A 128 -6.39 8.80 14.72
N LYS A 129 -7.09 9.79 14.14
CA LYS A 129 -8.41 10.29 14.55
C LYS A 129 -9.37 10.41 13.37
N LEU A 130 -9.28 9.49 12.40
CA LEU A 130 -10.10 9.52 11.18
C LEU A 130 -11.61 9.48 11.49
N ASP A 131 -12.00 8.83 12.58
CA ASP A 131 -13.36 8.80 13.11
C ASP A 131 -13.88 10.17 13.60
N GLU A 132 -12.99 11.12 13.89
CA GLU A 132 -13.33 12.50 14.29
C GLU A 132 -13.45 13.46 13.09
N LEU A 133 -13.04 13.04 11.89
CA LEU A 133 -12.99 13.91 10.69
C LEU A 133 -14.31 14.00 9.92
N GLY A 134 -15.37 13.35 10.40
CA GLY A 134 -16.72 13.45 9.83
C GLY A 134 -16.94 12.63 8.55
N PHE A 135 -16.04 11.71 8.23
CA PHE A 135 -16.24 10.78 7.13
C PHE A 135 -17.30 9.73 7.48
N ALA A 136 -18.16 9.42 6.50
CA ALA A 136 -19.10 8.32 6.64
C ALA A 136 -18.35 6.97 6.60
N PRO A 137 -18.80 5.95 7.37
CA PRO A 137 -18.30 4.60 7.19
C PRO A 137 -18.58 4.11 5.76
N GLU A 138 -17.74 3.22 5.25
CA GLU A 138 -17.92 2.61 3.92
C GLU A 138 -18.11 3.63 2.79
N SER A 139 -17.32 4.70 2.81
CA SER A 139 -17.44 5.83 1.88
C SER A 139 -16.29 5.94 0.88
N PHE A 140 -15.19 5.23 1.09
CA PHE A 140 -14.03 5.25 0.19
C PHE A 140 -13.84 3.91 -0.52
N ASP A 141 -13.51 3.96 -1.81
CA ASP A 141 -13.20 2.77 -2.61
C ASP A 141 -11.74 2.34 -2.42
N LEU A 142 -10.86 3.33 -2.22
CA LEU A 142 -9.43 3.13 -2.07
C LEU A 142 -8.88 4.08 -0.99
N ILE A 143 -8.00 3.57 -0.13
CA ILE A 143 -7.20 4.38 0.80
C ILE A 143 -5.74 4.21 0.39
N ILE A 144 -5.04 5.32 0.19
CA ILE A 144 -3.61 5.33 -0.10
C ILE A 144 -2.84 6.02 1.02
N SER A 145 -1.56 5.67 1.16
CA SER A 145 -0.62 6.34 2.04
C SER A 145 0.80 6.06 1.56
N ASN A 146 1.73 6.97 1.85
CA ASN A 146 3.13 6.80 1.50
C ASN A 146 4.03 7.23 2.66
N CYS A 147 4.64 6.26 3.35
CA CYS A 147 5.60 6.49 4.44
C CYS A 147 5.07 7.32 5.63
N VAL A 148 3.76 7.28 5.92
CA VAL A 148 3.16 8.04 7.03
C VAL A 148 2.65 7.14 8.16
N ILE A 149 2.26 5.89 7.88
CA ILE A 149 1.70 4.99 8.90
C ILE A 149 2.74 4.74 10.02
N ASN A 150 4.02 4.64 9.67
CA ASN A 150 5.09 4.47 10.64
C ASN A 150 5.27 5.63 11.63
N LEU A 151 4.89 6.84 11.24
CA LEU A 151 4.93 8.02 12.10
C LEU A 151 3.77 8.07 13.09
N ALA A 152 2.72 7.27 12.88
CA ALA A 152 1.62 7.14 13.82
C ALA A 152 2.06 6.42 15.10
N SER A 153 1.67 7.01 16.23
CA SER A 153 1.85 6.44 17.57
C SER A 153 0.88 5.28 17.84
N ASN A 154 -0.32 5.32 17.26
CA ASN A 154 -1.33 4.27 17.38
C ASN A 154 -1.73 3.69 16.01
N LYS A 155 -0.87 2.82 15.48
CA LYS A 155 -1.04 2.17 14.17
C LYS A 155 -2.28 1.27 14.10
N ASP A 156 -2.59 0.57 15.19
CA ASP A 156 -3.80 -0.25 15.32
C ASP A 156 -5.08 0.57 15.06
N LYS A 157 -5.14 1.80 15.58
CA LYS A 157 -6.28 2.71 15.36
C LYS A 157 -6.36 3.16 13.91
N VAL A 158 -5.24 3.55 13.29
CA VAL A 158 -5.20 3.95 11.87
C VAL A 158 -5.74 2.82 10.98
N LEU A 159 -5.25 1.59 11.17
CA LEU A 159 -5.70 0.43 10.40
C LEU A 159 -7.18 0.12 10.64
N SER A 160 -7.64 0.17 11.89
CA SER A 160 -9.04 -0.08 12.23
C SER A 160 -10.00 0.95 11.64
N ASP A 161 -9.62 2.23 11.64
CA ASP A 161 -10.47 3.28 11.08
C ASP A 161 -10.44 3.26 9.55
N ALA A 162 -9.28 3.00 8.94
CA ALA A 162 -9.19 2.76 7.50
C ALA A 162 -10.12 1.61 7.06
N PHE A 163 -10.12 0.49 7.78
CA PHE A 163 -11.04 -0.63 7.52
C PHE A 163 -12.53 -0.21 7.60
N LYS A 164 -12.92 0.61 8.58
CA LYS A 164 -14.31 1.08 8.71
C LYS A 164 -14.72 2.03 7.58
N LEU A 165 -13.78 2.85 7.10
CA LEU A 165 -14.02 3.83 6.05
C LEU A 165 -14.07 3.23 4.65
N LEU A 166 -13.40 2.10 4.43
CA LEU A 166 -13.47 1.37 3.16
C LEU A 166 -14.87 0.77 2.92
N LYS A 167 -15.34 0.89 1.68
CA LYS A 167 -16.49 0.13 1.18
C LYS A 167 -16.19 -1.38 1.16
N PRO A 168 -17.21 -2.25 1.22
CA PRO A 168 -17.03 -3.65 0.86
C PRO A 168 -16.43 -3.78 -0.55
N GLY A 169 -15.39 -4.60 -0.71
CA GLY A 169 -14.59 -4.72 -1.93
C GLY A 169 -13.55 -3.61 -2.12
N GLY A 170 -13.48 -2.64 -1.21
CA GLY A 170 -12.49 -1.58 -1.19
C GLY A 170 -11.11 -2.05 -0.74
N GLU A 171 -10.11 -1.21 -0.95
CA GLU A 171 -8.71 -1.55 -0.77
C GLU A 171 -7.93 -0.45 -0.03
N MET A 172 -7.03 -0.81 0.87
CA MET A 172 -5.95 0.06 1.32
C MET A 172 -4.66 -0.34 0.61
N TYR A 173 -4.07 0.56 -0.17
CA TYR A 173 -2.85 0.35 -0.94
C TYR A 173 -1.79 1.37 -0.52
N PHE A 174 -0.73 0.93 0.14
CA PHE A 174 0.22 1.86 0.74
C PHE A 174 1.63 1.29 0.81
N SER A 175 2.63 2.16 0.79
CA SER A 175 4.03 1.80 0.99
C SER A 175 4.53 2.36 2.31
N ASP A 176 5.31 1.56 3.03
CA ASP A 176 5.99 2.00 4.25
C ASP A 176 7.27 1.20 4.50
N VAL A 177 8.05 1.62 5.50
CA VAL A 177 9.30 1.00 5.92
C VAL A 177 9.03 -0.13 6.93
N TYR A 178 9.60 -1.31 6.70
CA TYR A 178 9.48 -2.45 7.61
C TYR A 178 10.85 -2.99 7.98
N SER A 179 10.93 -3.61 9.15
CA SER A 179 12.15 -4.26 9.62
C SER A 179 12.02 -5.77 9.68
N ASP A 180 13.14 -6.48 9.53
CA ASP A 180 13.21 -7.94 9.70
C ASP A 180 13.02 -8.38 11.17
N ARG A 181 13.17 -7.46 12.11
CA ARG A 181 13.09 -7.68 13.57
C ARG A 181 12.63 -6.44 14.32
N ARG A 182 12.15 -6.62 15.55
CA ARG A 182 11.73 -5.51 16.43
C ARG A 182 12.90 -4.55 16.73
N ILE A 183 12.66 -3.26 16.55
CA ILE A 183 13.63 -2.20 16.84
C ILE A 183 13.76 -2.00 18.36
N PRO A 184 14.99 -2.00 18.92
CA PRO A 184 15.22 -1.69 20.33
C PRO A 184 14.70 -0.31 20.75
N GLN A 185 14.14 -0.21 21.97
CA GLN A 185 13.56 1.04 22.48
C GLN A 185 14.55 2.22 22.54
N GLU A 186 15.84 1.95 22.72
CA GLU A 186 16.85 3.03 22.73
C GLU A 186 17.02 3.68 21.35
N LEU A 187 16.90 2.90 20.26
CA LEU A 187 16.94 3.45 18.90
C LEU A 187 15.66 4.25 18.57
N GLN A 188 14.51 3.88 19.14
CA GLN A 188 13.25 4.61 18.96
C GLN A 188 13.29 6.04 19.55
N LYS A 189 14.23 6.33 20.46
CA LYS A 189 14.41 7.67 21.05
C LYS A 189 15.35 8.55 20.22
N ASP A 190 16.08 7.98 19.26
CA ASP A 190 16.95 8.75 18.35
C ASP A 190 16.07 9.49 17.33
N GLN A 191 16.09 10.82 17.42
CA GLN A 191 15.25 11.68 16.58
C GLN A 191 15.62 11.61 15.10
N VAL A 192 16.89 11.36 14.76
CA VAL A 192 17.35 11.26 13.37
C VAL A 192 16.84 9.96 12.76
N LEU A 193 17.03 8.84 13.45
CA LEU A 193 16.50 7.54 12.99
C LEU A 193 14.96 7.54 12.90
N TRP A 194 14.29 8.30 13.78
CA TRP A 194 12.84 8.43 13.75
C TRP A 194 12.38 9.27 12.55
N GLY A 195 13.03 10.41 12.30
CA GLY A 195 12.72 11.28 11.16
C GLY A 195 12.90 10.60 9.81
N GLU A 196 13.92 9.74 9.68
CA GLU A 196 14.20 8.91 8.49
C GLU A 196 13.27 7.67 8.39
N CYS A 197 12.22 7.57 9.21
CA CYS A 197 11.27 6.45 9.25
C CYS A 197 11.89 5.07 9.57
N LEU A 198 13.13 5.01 10.06
CA LEU A 198 13.83 3.76 10.38
C LEU A 198 13.49 3.25 11.77
N SER A 199 13.68 4.05 12.82
CA SER A 199 13.48 3.55 14.19
C SER A 199 12.02 3.39 14.57
N GLY A 200 11.11 4.05 13.86
CA GLY A 200 9.66 3.87 13.97
C GLY A 200 9.11 2.68 13.14
N ALA A 201 9.94 2.05 12.32
CA ALA A 201 9.54 0.95 11.45
C ALA A 201 9.01 -0.24 12.25
N LEU A 202 7.89 -0.79 11.79
CA LEU A 202 7.34 -2.01 12.38
C LEU A 202 8.11 -3.24 11.91
N TYR A 203 8.29 -4.18 12.84
CA TYR A 203 8.58 -5.56 12.47
C TYR A 203 7.43 -6.10 11.60
N TRP A 204 7.75 -6.61 10.41
CA TRP A 204 6.75 -7.02 9.41
C TRP A 204 5.65 -7.94 9.99
N ASN A 205 5.99 -8.87 10.87
CA ASN A 205 5.00 -9.81 11.40
C ASN A 205 4.10 -9.16 12.48
N ASP A 206 4.61 -8.17 13.24
CA ASP A 206 3.77 -7.39 14.14
C ASP A 206 2.75 -6.55 13.34
N PHE A 207 3.16 -6.03 12.19
CA PHE A 207 2.25 -5.36 11.25
C PHE A 207 1.16 -6.30 10.72
N LEU A 208 1.52 -7.50 10.22
CA LEU A 208 0.53 -8.46 9.72
C LEU A 208 -0.51 -8.82 10.79
N ASN A 209 -0.07 -8.98 12.05
CA ASN A 209 -0.97 -9.25 13.16
C ASN A 209 -1.91 -8.06 13.44
N ALA A 210 -1.40 -6.83 13.40
CA ALA A 210 -2.19 -5.62 13.57
C ALA A 210 -3.23 -5.46 12.44
N ALA A 211 -2.84 -5.68 11.19
CA ALA A 211 -3.72 -5.63 10.02
C ALA A 211 -4.87 -6.64 10.14
N ARG A 212 -4.55 -7.90 10.50
CA ARG A 212 -5.57 -8.94 10.74
C ARG A 212 -6.51 -8.60 11.88
N LYS A 213 -5.97 -8.07 12.99
CA LYS A 213 -6.77 -7.60 14.13
C LYS A 213 -7.72 -6.46 13.74
N ALA A 214 -7.32 -5.60 12.80
CA ALA A 214 -8.17 -4.53 12.28
C ALA A 214 -9.29 -5.03 11.34
N GLY A 215 -9.15 -6.22 10.78
CA GLY A 215 -10.13 -6.85 9.88
C GLY A 215 -9.56 -7.26 8.52
N PHE A 216 -8.32 -6.90 8.19
CA PHE A 216 -7.67 -7.28 6.94
C PHE A 216 -7.07 -8.69 7.06
N SER A 217 -7.86 -9.71 6.73
CA SER A 217 -7.49 -11.13 6.92
C SER A 217 -6.26 -11.58 6.12
N ASP A 218 -6.10 -11.07 4.90
CA ASP A 218 -5.07 -11.50 3.95
C ASP A 218 -4.31 -10.29 3.34
N PRO A 219 -3.35 -9.69 4.09
CA PRO A 219 -2.45 -8.68 3.56
C PRO A 219 -1.55 -9.24 2.45
N ARG A 220 -1.47 -8.56 1.29
CA ARG A 220 -0.60 -8.95 0.17
C ARG A 220 0.52 -7.94 -0.05
N VAL A 221 1.72 -8.44 -0.37
CA VAL A 221 2.85 -7.61 -0.80
C VAL A 221 2.73 -7.39 -2.31
N ALA A 222 2.58 -6.14 -2.74
CA ALA A 222 2.61 -5.80 -4.16
C ALA A 222 4.04 -5.72 -4.69
N GLU A 223 4.90 -5.03 -3.93
CA GLU A 223 6.29 -4.75 -4.27
C GLU A 223 7.09 -4.62 -2.97
N ASP A 224 8.35 -5.06 -2.98
CA ASP A 224 9.29 -4.82 -1.89
C ASP A 224 10.71 -4.55 -2.40
N GLU A 225 11.43 -3.67 -1.71
CA GLU A 225 12.84 -3.38 -1.98
C GLU A 225 13.64 -3.23 -0.68
N PRO A 226 14.88 -3.74 -0.61
CA PRO A 226 15.75 -3.50 0.54
C PRO A 226 16.19 -2.03 0.62
N ILE A 227 16.20 -1.46 1.83
CA ILE A 227 16.68 -0.10 2.10
C ILE A 227 18.15 -0.15 2.51
N THR A 228 18.97 0.73 1.94
CA THR A 228 20.39 0.88 2.27
C THR A 228 20.63 2.21 2.99
N ILE A 229 21.35 2.16 4.11
CA ILE A 229 21.63 3.33 4.93
C ILE A 229 22.98 3.89 4.47
N GLU A 230 22.97 4.93 3.66
CA GLU A 230 24.20 5.52 3.09
C GLU A 230 24.93 6.44 4.10
N ASN A 231 24.88 6.09 5.39
CA ASN A 231 25.48 6.85 6.47
C ASN A 231 26.12 5.88 7.49
N GLU A 232 27.46 5.89 7.56
CA GLU A 232 28.23 4.97 8.40
C GLU A 232 27.86 5.05 9.90
N GLU A 233 27.56 6.24 10.43
CA GLU A 233 27.17 6.42 11.83
C GLU A 233 25.80 5.78 12.12
N LEU A 234 24.85 5.92 11.18
CA LEU A 234 23.53 5.31 11.32
C LEU A 234 23.59 3.80 11.11
N GLU A 235 24.40 3.31 10.16
CA GLU A 235 24.64 1.87 9.96
C GLU A 235 25.19 1.22 11.23
N GLU A 236 26.17 1.84 11.88
CA GLU A 236 26.75 1.33 13.14
C GLU A 236 25.70 1.27 14.26
N LYS A 237 24.82 2.29 14.35
CA LYS A 237 23.73 2.32 15.34
C LYS A 237 22.68 1.25 15.13
N VAL A 238 22.24 1.03 13.88
CA VAL A 238 21.20 0.01 13.60
C VAL A 238 21.77 -1.41 13.59
N GLY A 239 23.08 -1.56 13.40
CA GLY A 239 23.77 -2.84 13.38
C GLY A 239 23.23 -3.77 12.29
N ASN A 240 22.75 -4.96 12.69
CA ASN A 240 22.29 -6.00 11.76
C ASN A 240 20.79 -5.95 11.43
N ILE A 241 20.10 -4.86 11.77
CA ILE A 241 18.68 -4.68 11.43
C ILE A 241 18.59 -4.43 9.93
N LYS A 242 17.74 -5.20 9.25
CA LYS A 242 17.47 -4.99 7.82
C LYS A 242 16.15 -4.27 7.66
N PHE A 243 16.14 -3.29 6.77
CA PHE A 243 14.98 -2.47 6.44
C PHE A 243 14.54 -2.74 5.00
N PHE A 244 13.23 -2.64 4.78
CA PHE A 244 12.60 -2.87 3.49
C PHE A 244 11.54 -1.80 3.27
N SER A 245 11.47 -1.25 2.07
CA SER A 245 10.29 -0.53 1.61
C SER A 245 9.32 -1.57 1.08
N VAL A 246 8.10 -1.63 1.61
CA VAL A 246 7.12 -2.63 1.20
C VAL A 246 5.81 -1.95 0.88
N THR A 247 5.27 -2.24 -0.30
CA THR A 247 3.95 -1.84 -0.72
C THR A 247 2.96 -2.95 -0.41
N TYR A 248 2.00 -2.69 0.47
CA TYR A 248 0.94 -3.62 0.84
C TYR A 248 -0.38 -3.29 0.15
N ARG A 249 -1.14 -4.36 -0.13
CA ARG A 249 -2.55 -4.34 -0.54
C ARG A 249 -3.38 -5.01 0.54
N LEU A 250 -4.30 -4.26 1.13
CA LEU A 250 -5.22 -4.76 2.16
C LEU A 250 -6.65 -4.61 1.66
N PHE A 251 -7.28 -5.71 1.25
CA PHE A 251 -8.66 -5.70 0.79
C PHE A 251 -9.65 -5.83 1.95
N LYS A 252 -10.72 -5.03 1.92
CA LYS A 252 -11.91 -5.23 2.77
C LYS A 252 -12.90 -6.13 2.03
N ILE A 253 -12.77 -7.44 2.22
CA ILE A 253 -13.68 -8.42 1.65
C ILE A 253 -14.13 -9.39 2.74
N ASP A 254 -15.44 -9.56 2.86
CA ASP A 254 -16.02 -10.52 3.79
C ASP A 254 -15.71 -11.95 3.34
N GLY A 255 -15.28 -12.79 4.29
CA GLY A 255 -15.00 -14.21 4.01
C GLY A 255 -13.62 -14.50 3.45
N LEU A 256 -12.67 -13.55 3.50
CA LEU A 256 -11.26 -13.87 3.36
C LEU A 256 -10.78 -14.70 4.56
N GLU A 257 -10.08 -15.78 4.27
CA GLU A 257 -9.56 -16.72 5.25
C GLU A 257 -8.09 -16.38 5.57
N GLN A 258 -7.60 -16.79 6.75
CA GLN A 258 -6.19 -16.53 7.11
C GLN A 258 -5.21 -17.35 6.26
N TYR A 259 -5.65 -18.53 5.82
CA TYR A 259 -4.89 -19.44 4.98
C TYR A 259 -5.52 -19.50 3.59
N CYS A 260 -4.71 -19.79 2.58
CA CYS A 260 -5.20 -19.93 1.22
C CYS A 260 -5.87 -21.30 1.05
N GLU A 261 -7.19 -21.33 1.05
CA GLU A 261 -7.97 -22.55 0.85
C GLU A 261 -8.23 -22.81 -0.64
N ASP A 262 -8.29 -24.09 -1.02
CA ASP A 262 -8.57 -24.55 -2.37
C ASP A 262 -10.02 -25.02 -2.51
N TYR A 263 -10.72 -24.41 -3.46
CA TYR A 263 -12.08 -24.78 -3.86
C TYR A 263 -12.16 -25.21 -5.32
N GLY A 264 -11.02 -25.48 -5.97
CA GLY A 264 -10.94 -25.86 -7.38
C GLY A 264 -11.25 -24.70 -8.34
N GLN A 265 -11.00 -23.47 -7.88
CA GLN A 265 -11.33 -22.25 -8.60
C GLN A 265 -10.24 -21.87 -9.60
N ALA A 266 -10.66 -21.22 -10.69
CA ALA A 266 -9.76 -20.67 -11.68
C ALA A 266 -10.29 -19.36 -12.24
N VAL A 267 -9.37 -18.55 -12.76
CA VAL A 267 -9.67 -17.25 -13.37
C VAL A 267 -8.97 -17.09 -14.71
N ARG A 268 -9.51 -16.24 -15.57
CA ARG A 268 -8.86 -15.82 -16.82
C ARG A 268 -8.90 -14.30 -16.94
N TYR A 269 -7.72 -13.69 -17.01
CA TYR A 269 -7.63 -12.26 -17.24
C TYR A 269 -8.00 -11.91 -18.68
N LYS A 270 -8.87 -10.91 -18.87
CA LYS A 270 -9.38 -10.48 -20.18
C LYS A 270 -8.45 -9.51 -20.90
N GLY A 271 -7.47 -8.90 -20.22
CA GLY A 271 -6.59 -7.90 -20.83
C GLY A 271 -7.29 -6.58 -21.14
N THR A 272 -8.21 -6.17 -20.26
CA THR A 272 -9.09 -5.00 -20.46
C THR A 272 -8.68 -3.77 -19.65
N LEU A 273 -7.70 -3.89 -18.73
CA LEU A 273 -7.11 -2.73 -18.05
C LEU A 273 -6.28 -1.91 -19.05
N SER A 274 -6.32 -0.59 -18.92
CA SER A 274 -5.62 0.34 -19.83
C SER A 274 -4.10 0.20 -19.75
N THR A 275 -3.57 0.05 -18.53
CA THR A 275 -2.14 -0.04 -18.20
C THR A 275 -1.58 -1.45 -18.34
N GLU A 276 -2.39 -2.46 -18.02
CA GLU A 276 -1.97 -3.85 -17.79
C GLU A 276 -2.58 -4.78 -18.84
N LYS A 277 -2.50 -4.42 -20.11
CA LYS A 277 -3.22 -5.13 -21.19
C LYS A 277 -2.79 -6.58 -21.36
N GLU A 278 -1.50 -6.86 -21.19
CA GLU A 278 -0.93 -8.19 -21.45
C GLU A 278 -0.84 -9.04 -20.19
N ASN A 279 -0.39 -8.46 -19.06
CA ASN A 279 -0.30 -9.13 -17.77
C ASN A 279 -0.79 -8.17 -16.68
N LEU A 280 -1.59 -8.69 -15.73
CA LEU A 280 -1.88 -8.03 -14.45
C LEU A 280 -1.06 -8.69 -13.35
N PHE A 281 -0.40 -7.89 -12.53
CA PHE A 281 0.19 -8.35 -11.27
C PHE A 281 -0.75 -7.95 -10.13
N LEU A 282 -1.38 -8.93 -9.49
CA LEU A 282 -2.22 -8.63 -8.31
C LEU A 282 -1.32 -8.34 -7.09
N ASP A 283 -0.26 -9.12 -6.95
CA ASP A 283 0.76 -9.03 -5.91
C ASP A 283 2.08 -9.63 -6.44
N ASP A 284 3.10 -9.73 -5.59
CA ASP A 284 4.45 -10.20 -5.92
C ASP A 284 4.53 -11.66 -6.42
N HIS A 285 3.47 -12.46 -6.29
CA HIS A 285 3.44 -13.87 -6.69
C HIS A 285 2.25 -14.25 -7.60
N HIS A 286 1.32 -13.32 -7.89
CA HIS A 286 0.19 -13.55 -8.79
C HIS A 286 0.28 -12.70 -10.06
N GLU A 287 0.93 -13.24 -11.10
CA GLU A 287 0.90 -12.72 -12.47
C GLU A 287 -0.22 -13.39 -13.28
N PHE A 288 -1.13 -12.62 -13.86
CA PHE A 288 -2.22 -13.10 -14.71
C PHE A 288 -2.03 -12.67 -16.18
N PRO A 289 -1.49 -13.56 -17.03
CA PRO A 289 -1.41 -13.31 -18.46
C PRO A 289 -2.78 -13.30 -19.14
N LYS A 290 -2.96 -12.37 -20.06
CA LYS A 290 -4.18 -12.22 -20.86
C LYS A 290 -4.54 -13.53 -21.55
N GLY A 291 -5.79 -13.95 -21.35
CA GLY A 291 -6.38 -15.13 -21.99
C GLY A 291 -5.94 -16.47 -21.39
N LYS A 292 -4.94 -16.49 -20.50
CA LYS A 292 -4.51 -17.71 -19.79
C LYS A 292 -5.45 -18.00 -18.63
N ILE A 293 -5.96 -19.23 -18.55
CA ILE A 293 -6.70 -19.71 -17.38
C ILE A 293 -5.68 -20.16 -16.34
N MET A 294 -5.84 -19.70 -15.11
CA MET A 294 -4.99 -20.08 -13.98
C MET A 294 -5.84 -20.49 -12.78
N SER A 295 -5.46 -21.57 -12.10
CA SER A 295 -6.03 -21.90 -10.81
C SER A 295 -5.63 -20.85 -9.77
N VAL A 296 -6.50 -20.62 -8.80
CA VAL A 296 -6.29 -19.67 -7.70
C VAL A 296 -6.93 -20.21 -6.41
N CYS A 297 -6.40 -19.78 -5.27
CA CYS A 297 -7.04 -20.03 -3.99
C CYS A 297 -8.33 -19.19 -3.82
N GLY A 298 -9.14 -19.54 -2.82
CA GLY A 298 -10.37 -18.83 -2.50
C GLY A 298 -10.19 -17.34 -2.25
N ASN A 299 -9.15 -16.95 -1.51
CA ASN A 299 -8.87 -15.54 -1.24
C ASN A 299 -8.57 -14.77 -2.53
N THR A 300 -7.65 -15.26 -3.37
CA THR A 300 -7.32 -14.62 -4.64
C THR A 300 -8.53 -14.57 -5.57
N PHE A 301 -9.37 -15.61 -5.59
CA PHE A 301 -10.62 -15.58 -6.34
C PHE A 301 -11.52 -14.43 -5.87
N ARG A 302 -11.70 -14.26 -4.54
CA ARG A 302 -12.49 -13.16 -3.97
C ARG A 302 -11.87 -11.79 -4.24
N MET A 303 -10.55 -11.64 -4.12
CA MET A 303 -9.85 -10.37 -4.40
C MET A 303 -10.08 -9.91 -5.85
N LEU A 304 -10.25 -10.84 -6.78
CA LEU A 304 -10.58 -10.52 -8.18
C LEU A 304 -12.08 -10.38 -8.40
N ASN A 305 -12.92 -11.23 -7.79
CA ASN A 305 -14.35 -11.29 -8.04
C ASN A 305 -15.17 -10.26 -7.26
N ASP A 306 -14.81 -9.99 -6.02
CA ASP A 306 -15.61 -9.20 -5.06
C ASP A 306 -15.11 -7.74 -5.00
N THR A 307 -14.30 -7.31 -5.97
CA THR A 307 -13.72 -5.98 -6.06
C THR A 307 -13.94 -5.37 -7.45
N ARG A 308 -13.41 -4.16 -7.65
CA ARG A 308 -13.40 -3.47 -8.96
C ARG A 308 -12.76 -4.28 -10.08
N TYR A 309 -11.93 -5.27 -9.77
CA TYR A 309 -11.27 -6.13 -10.76
C TYR A 309 -12.22 -7.11 -11.48
N ASN A 310 -13.43 -7.34 -10.94
CA ASN A 310 -14.37 -8.37 -11.43
C ASN A 310 -14.58 -8.34 -12.95
N LYS A 311 -14.87 -7.16 -13.49
CA LYS A 311 -15.20 -6.97 -14.90
C LYS A 311 -14.05 -7.38 -15.85
N HIS A 312 -12.82 -7.46 -15.33
CA HIS A 312 -11.60 -7.79 -16.07
C HIS A 312 -11.26 -9.27 -16.08
N PHE A 313 -12.03 -10.12 -15.40
CA PHE A 313 -11.77 -11.55 -15.31
C PHE A 313 -12.99 -12.38 -15.72
N ASP A 314 -12.73 -13.57 -16.26
CA ASP A 314 -13.70 -14.67 -16.26
C ASP A 314 -13.39 -15.60 -15.08
N PHE A 315 -14.44 -16.15 -14.47
CA PHE A 315 -14.35 -16.95 -13.25
C PHE A 315 -14.90 -18.35 -13.49
N PHE A 316 -14.22 -19.35 -12.95
CA PHE A 316 -14.55 -20.76 -13.09
C PHE A 316 -14.52 -21.46 -11.72
N GLY A 317 -15.43 -22.41 -11.52
CA GLY A 317 -15.62 -23.11 -10.25
C GLY A 317 -16.66 -22.45 -9.35
N ASP A 318 -16.91 -23.07 -8.20
CA ASP A 318 -17.81 -22.60 -7.16
C ASP A 318 -17.25 -22.98 -5.78
N TRP A 319 -18.01 -22.70 -4.72
CA TRP A 319 -17.62 -22.97 -3.33
C TRP A 319 -18.15 -24.32 -2.80
N SER A 320 -18.62 -25.22 -3.67
CA SER A 320 -19.35 -26.43 -3.25
C SER A 320 -18.45 -27.53 -2.68
N THR A 321 -17.18 -27.55 -3.05
CA THR A 321 -16.21 -28.58 -2.64
C THR A 321 -14.93 -27.91 -2.17
N HIS A 322 -14.50 -28.23 -0.94
CA HIS A 322 -13.22 -27.82 -0.38
C HIS A 322 -12.20 -28.94 -0.56
N TYR A 323 -11.03 -28.61 -1.11
CA TYR A 323 -9.94 -29.55 -1.41
C TYR A 323 -8.79 -29.47 -0.40
N GLY A 324 -8.87 -28.58 0.59
CA GLY A 324 -7.82 -28.35 1.58
C GLY A 324 -7.02 -27.08 1.29
N ILE A 325 -5.76 -27.05 1.73
CA ILE A 325 -4.86 -25.90 1.50
C ILE A 325 -4.44 -25.85 0.03
N TYR A 326 -4.49 -24.67 -0.56
CA TYR A 326 -4.02 -24.41 -1.92
C TYR A 326 -2.50 -24.55 -1.99
N GLU A 327 -2.02 -25.42 -2.87
CA GLU A 327 -0.59 -25.67 -3.05
C GLU A 327 0.18 -24.40 -3.43
N GLY A 328 1.33 -24.20 -2.81
CA GLY A 328 2.21 -23.07 -3.10
C GLY A 328 1.87 -21.76 -2.37
N CYS A 329 0.87 -21.74 -1.49
CA CYS A 329 0.49 -20.54 -0.72
C CYS A 329 1.00 -20.54 0.74
N GLY A 330 2.16 -21.17 0.99
CA GLY A 330 2.94 -20.94 2.20
C GLY A 330 2.49 -21.63 3.50
N THR A 331 1.51 -22.54 3.47
CA THR A 331 1.17 -23.37 4.63
C THR A 331 1.10 -24.84 4.24
N ASP A 332 1.93 -25.67 4.86
CA ASP A 332 1.87 -27.13 4.67
C ASP A 332 0.89 -27.77 5.66
N ILE A 333 0.31 -28.92 5.28
CA ILE A 333 -0.53 -29.72 6.17
C ILE A 333 0.32 -30.14 7.40
N PRO A 334 -0.06 -29.74 8.63
CA PRO A 334 0.77 -29.98 9.81
C PRO A 334 0.81 -31.45 10.25
N PHE A 335 -0.08 -32.27 9.70
CA PHE A 335 -0.20 -33.69 9.98
C PHE A 335 0.23 -34.48 8.74
N ALA A 336 1.52 -34.80 8.64
CA ALA A 336 1.95 -35.83 7.70
C ALA A 336 1.32 -37.17 8.09
N SER A 337 0.48 -37.75 7.24
CA SER A 337 0.24 -39.19 7.30
C SER A 337 1.59 -39.86 7.03
N LYS A 338 2.14 -40.59 8.01
CA LYS A 338 3.25 -41.51 7.76
C LYS A 338 2.78 -42.57 6.75
N SER A 339 3.01 -42.34 5.47
CA SER A 339 2.89 -43.37 4.46
C SER A 339 3.73 -43.00 3.24
N GLU A 340 4.74 -43.84 3.03
CA GLU A 340 5.60 -43.98 1.86
C GLU A 340 6.81 -43.04 1.76
N SER A 341 7.75 -43.32 2.66
CA SER A 341 9.18 -43.30 2.33
C SER A 341 9.44 -44.05 1.01
N ASN A 342 9.54 -43.33 -0.10
CA ASN A 342 10.28 -43.83 -1.25
C ASN A 342 11.76 -43.55 -1.02
N GLU A 343 12.44 -44.57 -0.50
CA GLU A 343 13.88 -44.74 -0.61
C GLU A 343 14.30 -44.57 -2.07
N SER A 344 14.95 -43.45 -2.40
CA SER A 344 15.96 -43.44 -3.45
C SER A 344 17.32 -43.28 -2.79
N VAL A 345 17.84 -44.41 -2.31
CA VAL A 345 19.25 -44.59 -1.98
C VAL A 345 20.05 -44.43 -3.28
N GLY A 346 20.46 -43.19 -3.57
CA GLY A 346 21.44 -42.86 -4.59
C GLY A 346 22.85 -43.07 -4.03
N GLY A 347 23.30 -44.31 -3.98
CA GLY A 347 24.69 -44.64 -3.70
C GLY A 347 25.62 -44.16 -4.82
N GLY A 348 26.80 -43.68 -4.42
CA GLY A 348 27.89 -43.33 -5.34
C GLY A 348 29.20 -43.13 -4.58
N CYS A 349 29.92 -44.24 -4.34
CA CYS A 349 31.32 -44.25 -3.93
C CYS A 349 32.24 -43.78 -5.07
N CYS A 350 33.20 -42.90 -4.76
CA CYS A 350 34.66 -43.10 -4.87
C CYS A 350 35.38 -41.81 -4.49
#